data_AF-A0A7K4F3X3-F1
#
_entry.id   AF-A0A7K4F3X3-F1
#
_cell.length_a   1.000
_cell.length_b   1.000
_cell.length_c   1.000
_cell.angle_alpha   90.00
_cell.angle_beta   90.00
_cell.angle_gamma   90.00
#
_symmetry.space_group_name_H-M   'P 1'
#
loop_
_entity.id
_entity.type
_entity.pdbx_description
1 polymer ?
#
loop_
_entity_poly.entity_id
_entity_poly.type
_entity_poly.pdbx_seq_one_letter_code
_entity_poly.pdbx_strand_id
1 'polypeptide(L)'
;LTTLVDTPGYMPGSNQEHAGIIRHGSKLLYAFCEATVPRITLVIGKAYGGAYIAMGSKNLRTDLNYAWPTARCAVLGGEAAVKIMYRKELQSSENPESLKKQLIDEFAEKFENPYVAASHGTVDNVIDPAETRPMLIKGLEMLENKREKQLPRKHGNINL
;
A
#
# COMPACT_ATOMS: atom_id res chain seq x y z
N LEU A 1 16.24 4.53 0.45
CA LEU A 1 15.07 4.66 -0.45
C LEU A 1 13.94 5.28 0.35
N THR A 2 13.34 6.34 -0.18
CA THR A 2 12.16 6.98 0.41
C THR A 2 11.04 6.89 -0.61
N THR A 3 9.95 6.20 -0.26
CA THR A 3 8.84 5.92 -1.17
C THR A 3 7.60 6.67 -0.72
N LEU A 4 7.03 7.48 -1.61
CA LEU A 4 5.77 8.18 -1.39
C LEU A 4 4.65 7.43 -2.11
N VAL A 5 3.57 7.11 -1.38
CA VAL A 5 2.51 6.22 -1.89
C VAL A 5 1.20 6.97 -2.01
N ASP A 6 0.74 7.11 -3.26
CA ASP A 6 -0.63 7.42 -3.64
C ASP A 6 -0.96 6.63 -4.92
N THR A 7 -1.40 5.37 -4.75
CA THR A 7 -1.76 4.48 -5.84
C THR A 7 -3.10 3.77 -5.58
N PRO A 8 -4.06 3.84 -6.53
CA PRO A 8 -5.30 3.11 -6.43
C PRO A 8 -5.18 1.64 -6.88
N GLY A 9 -4.04 1.22 -7.45
CA GLY A 9 -3.88 -0.10 -8.05
C GLY A 9 -3.05 -0.10 -9.33
N TYR A 10 -3.05 -1.24 -10.00
CA TYR A 10 -2.50 -1.38 -11.36
C TYR A 10 -3.52 -0.91 -12.40
N MET A 11 -3.02 -0.50 -13.56
CA MET A 11 -3.88 -0.13 -14.70
C MET A 11 -4.60 -1.37 -15.23
N PRO A 12 -5.95 -1.41 -15.25
CA PRO A 12 -6.68 -2.52 -15.85
C PRO A 12 -6.62 -2.45 -17.39
N GLY A 13 -6.62 -3.62 -18.04
CA GLY A 13 -6.80 -3.73 -19.49
C GLY A 13 -6.12 -4.95 -20.10
N SER A 14 -6.74 -5.55 -21.12
CA SER A 14 -6.21 -6.74 -21.82
C SER A 14 -4.81 -6.51 -22.39
N ASN A 15 -4.52 -5.29 -22.86
CA ASN A 15 -3.20 -4.93 -23.35
C ASN A 15 -2.11 -5.04 -22.26
N GLN A 16 -2.42 -4.69 -21.01
CA GLN A 16 -1.47 -4.83 -19.89
C GLN A 16 -1.21 -6.31 -19.58
N GLU A 17 -2.27 -7.12 -19.59
CA GLU A 17 -2.16 -8.57 -19.38
C GLU A 17 -1.32 -9.24 -20.47
N HIS A 18 -1.62 -8.97 -21.74
CA HIS A 18 -0.88 -9.52 -22.88
C HIS A 18 0.57 -9.01 -22.95
N ALA A 19 0.83 -7.77 -22.53
CA ALA A 19 2.19 -7.24 -22.40
C ALA A 19 2.97 -7.90 -21.23
N GLY A 20 2.29 -8.65 -20.36
CA GLY A 20 2.88 -9.36 -19.23
C GLY A 20 3.05 -8.49 -18.00
N ILE A 21 2.00 -7.76 -17.60
CA ILE A 21 2.03 -6.94 -16.37
C ILE A 21 2.42 -7.76 -15.13
N ILE A 22 2.11 -9.06 -15.08
CA ILE A 22 2.50 -9.95 -13.98
C ILE A 22 4.02 -10.02 -13.83
N ARG A 23 4.74 -10.36 -14.92
CA ARG A 23 6.22 -10.45 -14.88
C ARG A 23 6.84 -9.08 -14.65
N HIS A 24 6.29 -8.01 -15.24
CA HIS A 24 6.81 -6.65 -15.05
C HIS A 24 6.59 -6.12 -13.63
N GLY A 25 5.38 -6.26 -13.09
CA GLY A 25 5.04 -5.82 -11.73
C GLY A 25 5.86 -6.56 -10.67
N SER A 26 6.15 -7.84 -10.89
CA SER A 26 7.01 -8.63 -10.00
C SER A 26 8.43 -8.07 -9.86
N LYS A 27 8.94 -7.32 -10.85
CA LYS A 27 10.28 -6.72 -10.80
C LYS A 27 10.39 -5.69 -9.66
N LEU A 28 9.33 -4.90 -9.43
CA LEU A 28 9.32 -3.93 -8.35
C LEU A 28 9.30 -4.61 -6.98
N LEU A 29 8.48 -5.66 -6.83
CA LEU A 29 8.47 -6.50 -5.63
C LEU A 29 9.85 -7.10 -5.36
N TYR A 30 10.47 -7.67 -6.39
CA TYR A 30 11.80 -8.27 -6.30
C TYR A 30 12.85 -7.23 -5.88
N ALA A 31 12.85 -6.05 -6.51
CA ALA A 31 13.80 -4.98 -6.22
C ALA A 31 13.67 -4.49 -4.76
N PHE A 32 12.44 -4.31 -4.25
CA PHE A 32 12.25 -3.98 -2.84
C PHE A 32 12.73 -5.10 -1.92
N CYS A 33 12.36 -6.36 -2.16
CA CYS A 33 12.78 -7.49 -1.33
C CYS A 33 14.30 -7.72 -1.32
N GLU A 34 14.99 -7.42 -2.41
CA GLU A 34 16.44 -7.58 -2.52
C GLU A 34 17.21 -6.41 -1.86
N ALA A 35 16.62 -5.21 -1.84
CA ALA A 35 17.26 -4.02 -1.29
C ALA A 35 17.53 -4.13 0.22
N THR A 36 18.81 -3.98 0.61
CA THR A 36 19.27 -3.98 2.01
C THR A 36 19.55 -2.58 2.57
N VAL A 37 19.45 -1.55 1.74
CA VAL A 37 19.59 -0.14 2.15
C VAL A 37 18.49 0.26 3.14
N PRO A 38 18.64 1.40 3.85
CA PRO A 38 17.53 2.01 4.58
C PRO A 38 16.32 2.28 3.67
N ARG A 39 15.14 1.83 4.09
CA ARG A 39 13.87 1.96 3.36
C ARG A 39 12.81 2.58 4.26
N ILE A 40 12.26 3.71 3.83
CA ILE A 40 11.15 4.38 4.49
C ILE A 40 10.02 4.57 3.48
N THR A 41 8.81 4.18 3.86
CA THR A 41 7.60 4.39 3.06
C THR A 41 6.67 5.36 3.77
N LEU A 42 6.11 6.31 3.04
CA LEU A 42 5.10 7.24 3.53
C LEU A 42 3.87 7.16 2.64
N VAL A 43 2.75 6.75 3.22
CA VAL A 43 1.45 6.77 2.53
C VAL A 43 0.84 8.16 2.67
N ILE A 44 0.70 8.86 1.54
CA ILE A 44 0.18 10.23 1.48
C ILE A 44 -1.28 10.27 0.99
N GLY A 45 -1.70 9.24 0.25
CA GLY A 45 -3.03 9.12 -0.33
C GLY A 45 -3.51 7.67 -0.37
N LYS A 46 -3.91 7.19 -1.55
CA LYS A 46 -4.44 5.83 -1.72
C LYS A 46 -3.33 4.78 -1.62
N ALA A 47 -3.63 3.65 -1.01
CA ALA A 47 -2.73 2.52 -0.88
C ALA A 47 -3.57 1.23 -0.94
N TYR A 48 -3.86 0.78 -2.16
CA TYR A 48 -4.77 -0.36 -2.38
C TYR A 48 -4.05 -1.62 -2.88
N GLY A 49 -4.39 -2.74 -2.23
CA GLY A 49 -4.09 -4.10 -2.67
C GLY A 49 -2.61 -4.35 -3.02
N GLY A 50 -2.38 -5.09 -4.11
CA GLY A 50 -1.04 -5.47 -4.55
C GLY A 50 -0.16 -4.28 -4.97
N ALA A 51 -0.75 -3.14 -5.35
CA ALA A 51 0.03 -1.95 -5.68
C ALA A 51 0.64 -1.33 -4.43
N TYR A 52 -0.11 -1.23 -3.32
CA TYR A 52 0.47 -0.84 -2.03
C TYR A 52 1.62 -1.76 -1.61
N ILE A 53 1.42 -3.08 -1.76
CA ILE A 53 2.47 -4.05 -1.43
C ILE A 53 3.75 -3.72 -2.21
N ALA A 54 3.61 -3.55 -3.53
CA ALA A 54 4.71 -3.25 -4.45
C ALA A 54 5.39 -1.89 -4.19
N MET A 55 4.71 -0.95 -3.55
CA MET A 55 5.25 0.37 -3.19
C MET A 55 6.03 0.35 -1.86
N GLY A 56 6.71 -0.75 -1.55
CA GLY A 56 7.56 -0.84 -0.35
C GLY A 56 6.76 -0.96 0.95
N SER A 57 5.72 -1.79 0.98
CA SER A 57 4.98 -2.08 2.22
C SER A 57 5.84 -2.73 3.31
N LYS A 58 5.34 -2.78 4.55
CA LYS A 58 6.03 -3.41 5.69
C LYS A 58 6.30 -4.90 5.42
N ASN A 59 5.38 -5.54 4.69
CA ASN A 59 5.48 -6.94 4.27
C ASN A 59 6.68 -7.21 3.36
N LEU A 60 7.22 -6.19 2.67
CA LEU A 60 8.47 -6.28 1.91
C LEU A 60 9.71 -5.92 2.75
N ARG A 61 9.57 -5.91 4.08
CA ARG A 61 10.62 -5.66 5.07
C ARG A 61 11.10 -4.21 5.10
N THR A 62 10.31 -3.26 4.60
CA THR A 62 10.59 -1.83 4.77
C THR A 62 10.79 -1.50 6.24
N ASP A 63 11.80 -0.69 6.54
CA ASP A 63 12.24 -0.46 7.91
C ASP A 63 11.22 0.38 8.68
N LEU A 64 10.79 1.50 8.08
CA LEU A 64 9.80 2.41 8.65
C LEU A 64 8.68 2.71 7.65
N ASN A 65 7.44 2.60 8.12
CA ASN A 65 6.23 2.94 7.39
C ASN A 65 5.44 4.00 8.15
N TYR A 66 5.25 5.15 7.52
CA TYR A 66 4.40 6.22 8.01
C TYR A 66 3.16 6.35 7.13
N ALA A 67 2.12 6.96 7.70
CA ALA A 67 0.96 7.38 6.95
C ALA A 67 0.53 8.79 7.37
N TRP A 68 -0.03 9.55 6.44
CA TRP A 68 -0.80 10.75 6.78
C TRP A 68 -2.19 10.38 7.29
N PRO A 69 -2.87 11.24 8.06
CA PRO A 69 -4.27 11.03 8.46
C PRO A 69 -5.22 10.89 7.25
N THR A 70 -4.84 11.45 6.10
CA THR A 70 -5.58 11.38 4.83
C THR A 70 -5.33 10.10 4.04
N ALA A 71 -4.40 9.25 4.47
CA ALA A 71 -4.06 8.02 3.77
C ALA A 71 -5.25 7.05 3.77
N ARG A 72 -5.40 6.32 2.66
CA ARG A 72 -6.43 5.29 2.50
C ARG A 72 -5.79 3.94 2.24
N CYS A 73 -5.66 3.13 3.28
CA CYS A 73 -5.02 1.81 3.27
C CYS A 73 -6.08 0.71 3.26
N ALA A 74 -6.19 -0.05 2.17
CA ALA A 74 -7.19 -1.12 2.08
C ALA A 74 -6.79 -2.24 1.11
N VAL A 75 -7.45 -3.39 1.24
CA VAL A 75 -7.25 -4.53 0.32
C VAL A 75 -7.73 -4.19 -1.10
N LEU A 76 -8.82 -3.45 -1.20
CA LEU A 76 -9.35 -2.91 -2.45
C LEU A 76 -10.09 -1.60 -2.17
N GLY A 77 -10.32 -0.79 -3.21
CA GLY A 77 -11.09 0.45 -3.06
C GLY A 77 -12.54 0.19 -2.65
N GLY A 78 -13.10 1.08 -1.84
CA GLY A 78 -14.39 0.90 -1.17
C GLY A 78 -15.56 0.68 -2.12
N GLU A 79 -15.56 1.29 -3.30
CA GLU A 79 -16.60 1.03 -4.30
C GLU A 79 -16.63 -0.44 -4.73
N ALA A 80 -15.45 -1.02 -5.00
CA ALA A 80 -15.36 -2.43 -5.38
C ALA A 80 -15.67 -3.35 -4.17
N ALA A 81 -15.24 -2.97 -2.97
CA ALA A 81 -15.51 -3.73 -1.75
C ALA A 81 -17.01 -3.81 -1.47
N VAL A 82 -17.69 -2.67 -1.52
CA VAL A 82 -19.13 -2.56 -1.25
C VAL A 82 -19.93 -3.33 -2.29
N LYS A 83 -19.58 -3.25 -3.58
CA LYS A 83 -20.25 -4.03 -4.64
C LYS A 83 -20.14 -5.53 -4.43
N ILE A 84 -19.04 -6.01 -3.85
CA ILE A 84 -18.82 -7.44 -3.59
C ILE A 84 -19.54 -7.86 -2.31
N MET A 85 -19.35 -7.13 -1.21
CA MET A 85 -19.88 -7.51 0.11
C MET A 85 -21.40 -7.33 0.23
N TYR A 86 -21.94 -6.26 -0.34
CA TYR A 86 -23.35 -5.87 -0.21
C TYR A 86 -24.15 -6.09 -1.50
N ARG A 87 -23.72 -7.07 -2.32
CA ARG A 87 -24.31 -7.30 -3.65
C ARG A 87 -25.82 -7.53 -3.58
N LYS A 88 -26.30 -8.27 -2.58
CA LYS A 88 -27.72 -8.65 -2.45
C LYS A 88 -28.56 -7.48 -1.94
N GLU A 89 -28.03 -6.73 -0.98
CA GLU A 89 -28.63 -5.55 -0.36
C GLU A 89 -28.78 -4.45 -1.40
N LEU A 90 -27.77 -4.23 -2.24
CA LEU A 90 -27.84 -3.28 -3.34
C LEU A 90 -28.85 -3.68 -4.42
N GLN A 91 -29.00 -4.98 -4.69
CA GLN A 91 -29.98 -5.49 -5.67
C GLN A 91 -31.43 -5.43 -5.16
N SER A 92 -31.63 -5.50 -3.85
CA SER A 92 -32.95 -5.47 -3.21
C SER A 92 -33.37 -4.08 -2.72
N SER A 93 -32.49 -3.09 -2.81
CA SER A 93 -32.77 -1.72 -2.38
C SER A 93 -33.63 -0.97 -3.40
N GLU A 94 -34.58 -0.19 -2.88
CA GLU A 94 -35.37 0.76 -3.69
C GLU A 94 -34.53 1.94 -4.21
N ASN A 95 -33.41 2.26 -3.53
CA ASN A 95 -32.48 3.31 -3.95
C ASN A 95 -31.02 2.85 -3.85
N PRO A 96 -30.56 1.99 -4.80
CA PRO A 96 -29.24 1.37 -4.74
C PRO A 96 -28.08 2.37 -4.74
N GLU A 97 -28.20 3.49 -5.46
CA GLU A 97 -27.12 4.49 -5.55
C GLU A 97 -26.90 5.24 -4.23
N SER A 98 -27.99 5.63 -3.54
CA SER A 98 -27.89 6.26 -2.21
C SER A 98 -27.30 5.29 -1.19
N LEU A 99 -27.80 4.04 -1.17
CA LEU A 99 -27.30 3.01 -0.27
C LEU A 99 -25.82 2.70 -0.52
N LYS A 100 -25.44 2.57 -1.80
CA LYS A 100 -24.05 2.36 -2.20
C LYS A 100 -23.14 3.47 -1.70
N LYS A 101 -23.54 4.74 -1.86
CA LYS A 101 -22.74 5.88 -1.39
C LYS A 101 -22.55 5.82 0.13
N GLN A 102 -23.63 5.60 0.88
CA GLN A 102 -23.56 5.47 2.33
C GLN A 102 -22.61 4.33 2.75
N LEU A 103 -22.73 3.16 2.13
CA LEU A 103 -21.88 2.01 2.44
C LEU A 103 -20.40 2.26 2.09
N ILE A 104 -20.12 3.03 1.03
CA ILE A 104 -18.74 3.42 0.68
C ILE A 104 -18.16 4.34 1.75
N ASP A 105 -18.91 5.33 2.21
CA ASP A 105 -18.46 6.27 3.24
C ASP A 105 -18.23 5.52 4.57
N GLU A 106 -19.15 4.63 4.96
CA GLU A 106 -18.98 3.77 6.14
C GLU A 106 -17.78 2.82 6.01
N PHE A 107 -17.56 2.26 4.82
CA PHE A 107 -16.40 1.40 4.56
C PHE A 107 -15.09 2.18 4.67
N ALA A 108 -15.05 3.39 4.13
CA ALA A 108 -13.88 4.26 4.20
C ALA A 108 -13.54 4.61 5.64
N GLU A 109 -14.54 4.96 6.45
CA GLU A 109 -14.37 5.30 7.86
C GLU A 109 -13.92 4.10 8.69
N LYS A 110 -14.48 2.91 8.46
CA LYS A 110 -14.19 1.72 9.27
C LYS A 110 -12.91 0.98 8.84
N PHE A 111 -12.61 0.93 7.55
CA PHE A 111 -11.62 0.00 7.00
C PHE A 111 -10.52 0.66 6.18
N GLU A 112 -10.79 1.77 5.46
CA GLU A 112 -9.76 2.40 4.62
C GLU A 112 -8.84 3.34 5.39
N ASN A 113 -9.18 3.77 6.59
CA ASN A 113 -8.36 4.72 7.35
C ASN A 113 -6.98 4.12 7.75
N PRO A 114 -5.95 4.95 7.98
CA PRO A 114 -4.60 4.45 8.27
C PRO A 114 -4.47 3.86 9.68
N TYR A 115 -5.43 4.12 10.58
CA TYR A 115 -5.40 3.66 11.96
C TYR A 115 -5.65 2.15 12.06
N VAL A 116 -6.43 1.57 11.14
CA VAL A 116 -6.56 0.11 11.03
C VAL A 116 -5.20 -0.51 10.72
N ALA A 117 -4.49 0.01 9.72
CA ALA A 117 -3.16 -0.46 9.37
C ALA A 117 -2.15 -0.27 10.53
N ALA A 118 -2.23 0.86 11.23
CA ALA A 118 -1.41 1.13 12.41
C ALA A 118 -1.69 0.14 13.56
N SER A 119 -2.96 -0.20 13.81
CA SER A 119 -3.35 -1.18 14.84
C SER A 119 -2.80 -2.59 14.57
N HIS A 120 -2.53 -2.90 13.31
CA HIS A 120 -1.92 -4.16 12.87
C HIS A 120 -0.38 -4.08 12.74
N GLY A 121 0.23 -2.92 13.01
CA GLY A 121 1.68 -2.74 12.92
C GLY A 121 2.23 -2.71 11.48
N THR A 122 1.39 -2.56 10.45
CA THR A 122 1.85 -2.38 9.05
C THR A 122 2.19 -0.92 8.74
N VAL A 123 1.68 0.00 9.56
CA VAL A 123 2.10 1.40 9.67
C VAL A 123 2.65 1.59 11.08
N ASP A 124 3.87 2.12 11.19
CA ASP A 124 4.53 2.35 12.48
C ASP A 124 3.98 3.60 13.17
N ASN A 125 3.62 4.64 12.42
CA ASN A 125 3.01 5.84 12.97
C ASN A 125 2.16 6.59 11.94
N VAL A 126 1.08 7.22 12.42
CA VAL A 126 0.30 8.21 11.65
C VAL A 126 0.79 9.60 12.05
N ILE A 127 1.35 10.34 11.09
CA ILE A 127 2.06 11.60 11.37
C ILE A 127 1.37 12.79 10.69
N ASP A 128 1.47 13.98 11.28
CA ASP A 128 1.03 15.20 10.61
C ASP A 128 1.83 15.40 9.30
N PRO A 129 1.19 15.73 8.16
CA PRO A 129 1.90 16.05 6.93
C PRO A 129 3.06 17.04 7.09
N ALA A 130 2.92 18.05 7.96
CA ALA A 130 3.97 19.03 8.26
C ALA A 130 5.21 18.41 8.95
N GLU A 131 5.03 17.29 9.66
CA GLU A 131 6.11 16.57 10.35
C GLU A 131 6.84 15.56 9.45
N THR A 132 6.42 15.41 8.19
CA THR A 132 7.01 14.45 7.25
C THR A 132 8.53 14.57 7.18
N ARG A 133 9.05 15.77 6.91
CA ARG A 133 10.50 15.99 6.75
C ARG A 133 11.29 15.63 8.03
N PRO A 134 10.97 16.19 9.22
CA PRO A 134 11.72 15.83 10.43
C PRO A 134 11.61 14.34 10.78
N MET A 135 10.47 13.69 10.53
CA MET A 135 10.31 12.25 10.75
C MET A 135 11.16 11.39 9.81
N LEU A 136 11.25 11.79 8.53
CA LEU A 136 12.13 11.12 7.56
C LEU A 136 13.61 11.27 7.93
N ILE A 137 14.04 12.46 8.36
CA ILE A 137 15.43 12.70 8.78
C ILE A 137 15.79 11.80 9.97
N LYS A 138 14.97 11.83 11.04
CA LYS A 138 15.19 10.99 12.23
C LYS A 138 15.23 9.50 11.88
N GLY A 139 14.33 9.05 11.00
CA GLY A 139 14.31 7.66 10.53
C GLY A 139 15.58 7.27 9.78
N LEU A 140 16.08 8.14 8.90
CA LEU A 140 17.32 7.89 8.16
C LEU A 140 18.56 7.91 9.05
N GLU A 141 18.65 8.83 10.01
CA GLU A 141 19.72 8.87 11.01
C GLU A 141 19.75 7.57 11.83
N MET A 142 18.59 7.10 12.30
CA MET A 142 18.48 5.82 13.01
C MET A 142 18.95 4.64 12.14
N LEU A 143 18.68 4.68 10.83
CA LEU A 143 18.99 3.60 9.89
C LEU A 143 20.37 3.71 9.24
N GLU A 144 21.16 4.74 9.54
CA GLU A 144 22.48 4.99 8.91
C GLU A 144 23.40 3.77 9.02
N ASN A 145 23.36 3.11 10.18
CA ASN A 145 24.19 1.95 10.47
C ASN A 145 23.50 0.61 10.21
N LYS A 146 22.37 0.60 9.47
CA LYS A 146 21.68 -0.63 9.09
C LYS A 146 22.66 -1.59 8.41
N ARG A 147 22.63 -2.85 8.85
CA ARG A 147 23.36 -3.98 8.24
C ARG A 147 22.42 -5.16 8.13
N GLU A 148 22.19 -5.59 6.91
CA GLU A 148 21.30 -6.71 6.62
C GLU A 148 22.03 -7.72 5.74
N LYS A 149 21.99 -8.99 6.13
CA LYS A 149 22.62 -10.08 5.36
C LYS A 149 21.56 -10.80 4.53
N GLN A 150 21.91 -11.08 3.28
CA GLN A 150 21.13 -11.92 2.38
C GLN A 150 21.69 -13.35 2.39
N LEU A 151 20.88 -14.32 1.97
CA LEU A 151 21.33 -15.71 1.82
C LEU A 151 22.44 -15.81 0.76
N PRO A 152 23.50 -16.61 0.98
CA PRO A 152 24.55 -16.80 -0.01
C PRO A 152 24.00 -17.40 -1.31
N ARG A 153 24.21 -16.70 -2.42
CA ARG A 153 23.82 -17.10 -3.77
C ARG A 153 24.75 -16.47 -4.79
N LYS A 154 24.90 -17.07 -5.98
CA LYS A 154 25.66 -16.45 -7.09
C LYS A 154 25.02 -15.12 -7.52
N HIS A 155 23.71 -15.16 -7.70
CA HIS A 155 22.82 -14.04 -7.96
C HIS A 155 21.38 -14.52 -7.72
N GLY A 156 20.39 -13.63 -7.73
CA GLY A 156 19.00 -14.07 -7.78
C GLY A 156 18.48 -14.25 -9.21
N ASN A 157 17.20 -14.56 -9.34
CA ASN A 157 16.53 -14.80 -10.62
C ASN A 157 15.32 -13.86 -10.77
N ILE A 158 15.61 -12.57 -10.95
CA ILE A 158 14.57 -11.59 -11.22
C ILE A 158 13.86 -11.93 -12.53
N ASN A 159 12.53 -11.76 -12.57
CA ASN A 159 11.78 -11.91 -13.82
C ASN A 159 12.24 -10.85 -14.83
N LEU A 160 12.44 -11.24 -16.10
CA LEU A 160 12.86 -10.36 -17.20
C LEU A 160 11.73 -10.01 -18.18
#